data_AF-K0IGP8-F1
#
_entry.id   AF-K0IGP8-F1
#
_cell.length_a   1.000
_cell.length_b   1.000
_cell.length_c   1.000
_cell.angle_alpha   90.00
_cell.angle_beta   90.00
_cell.angle_gamma   90.00
#
_symmetry.space_group_name_H-M   'P 1'
#
loop_
_entity.id
_entity.type
_entity.pdbx_description
1 polymer ?
#
loop_
_entity_poly.entity_id
_entity_poly.type
_entity_poly.pdbx_seq_one_letter_code
_entity_poly.pdbx_strand_id
1 'polypeptide(L)' 'MKSLIALKPFAHSPKDKKPKYCSTCGSLATLEAHFDVGDSVTMIEKYCDAYSKKITTYRT' A
#
# COMPACT_ATOMS: atom_id res chain seq x y z
N MET A 1 0.85 21.23 1.84
CA MET A 1 1.69 20.14 1.30
C MET A 1 0.76 19.05 0.78
N LYS A 2 0.72 18.80 -0.54
CA LYS A 2 0.00 17.65 -1.10
C LYS A 2 0.89 16.42 -0.89
N SER A 3 0.65 15.68 0.18
CA SER A 3 1.26 14.37 0.32
C SER A 3 0.57 13.38 -0.60
N LEU A 4 1.30 12.90 -1.60
CA LEU A 4 0.82 11.99 -2.63
C LEU A 4 1.11 10.56 -2.17
N ILE A 5 0.09 9.88 -1.65
CA ILE A 5 0.18 8.44 -1.45
C ILE A 5 0.06 7.78 -2.82
N ALA A 6 1.08 7.01 -3.21
CA ALA A 6 1.09 6.22 -4.42
C ALA A 6 0.86 4.74 -4.07
N LEU A 7 -0.11 4.11 -4.71
CA LEU A 7 -0.33 2.67 -4.60
C LEU A 7 0.43 1.97 -5.73
N LYS A 8 1.22 0.95 -5.39
CA LYS A 8 1.96 0.13 -6.36
C LYS A 8 1.55 -1.34 -6.22
N PRO A 9 1.47 -2.10 -7.33
CA PRO A 9 1.29 -3.55 -7.29
C PRO A 9 2.33 -4.22 -6.39
N PHE A 10 1.86 -5.07 -5.48
CA PHE A 10 2.67 -5.91 -4.63
C PHE A 10 2.39 -7.36 -4.99
N ALA A 11 3.36 -8.01 -5.62
CA ALA A 11 3.33 -9.44 -5.89
C ALA A 11 4.09 -10.18 -4.78
N HIS A 12 3.46 -11.16 -4.16
CA HIS A 12 4.17 -12.07 -3.26
C HIS A 12 5.23 -12.82 -4.04
N SER A 13 6.48 -12.68 -3.61
CA SER A 13 7.58 -13.48 -4.14
C SER A 13 7.57 -14.85 -3.44
N PRO A 14 7.91 -15.94 -4.14
CA PRO A 14 8.18 -17.22 -3.49
C PRO A 14 9.29 -17.16 -2.42
N LYS A 15 10.12 -16.10 -2.46
CA LYS A 15 11.16 -15.83 -1.44
C LYS A 15 10.62 -15.15 -0.18
N ASP A 16 9.38 -14.68 -0.19
CA ASP A 16 8.76 -14.08 0.98
C ASP A 16 8.48 -15.16 2.01
N LYS A 17 9.25 -15.13 3.11
CA LYS A 17 9.12 -16.09 4.21
C LYS A 17 7.71 -16.09 4.85
N LYS A 18 6.95 -15.01 4.67
CA LYS A 18 5.58 -14.88 5.18
C LYS A 18 4.72 -14.10 4.18
N PRO A 19 3.47 -14.52 3.94
CA PRO A 19 2.53 -13.73 3.17
C PRO A 19 2.32 -12.39 3.86
N LYS A 20 2.25 -11.31 3.07
CA LYS A 20 1.88 -10.00 3.61
C LYS A 20 0.38 -9.80 3.43
N TYR A 21 -0.24 -9.18 4.44
CA TYR A 21 -1.68 -9.03 4.54
C TYR A 21 -2.08 -7.56 4.52
N CYS A 22 -3.33 -7.32 4.14
CA CYS A 22 -3.97 -6.02 4.14
C CYS A 22 -4.11 -5.51 5.58
N SER A 23 -3.62 -4.28 5.82
CA SER A 23 -3.68 -3.59 7.12
C SER A 23 -5.11 -3.45 7.64
N THR A 24 -6.11 -3.40 6.75
CA THR A 24 -7.51 -3.16 7.13
C THR A 24 -8.34 -4.41 7.40
N CYS A 25 -8.18 -5.47 6.60
CA CYS A 25 -9.09 -6.63 6.65
C CYS A 25 -8.39 -7.97 6.86
N GLY A 26 -7.05 -8.00 6.90
CA GLY A 26 -6.29 -9.24 7.11
C GLY A 26 -6.26 -10.20 5.91
N SER A 27 -6.93 -9.89 4.80
CA SER A 27 -6.80 -10.64 3.54
C SER A 27 -5.41 -10.45 2.92
N LEU A 28 -5.01 -11.27 1.94
CA LEU A 28 -3.74 -11.09 1.24
C LEU A 28 -3.64 -9.69 0.62
N ALA A 29 -2.50 -9.02 0.84
CA ALA A 29 -2.25 -7.72 0.23
C ALA A 29 -1.83 -7.88 -1.23
N THR A 30 -2.38 -7.05 -2.11
CA THR A 30 -2.05 -7.00 -3.53
C THR A 30 -1.39 -5.67 -3.92
N LEU A 31 -1.36 -4.71 -2.99
CA LEU A 31 -0.86 -3.36 -3.19
C LEU A 31 -0.01 -2.90 -2.00
N GLU A 32 1.00 -2.08 -2.30
CA GLU A 32 1.80 -1.34 -1.34
C GLU A 32 1.52 0.16 -1.44
N ALA A 33 1.16 0.77 -0.31
CA ALA A 33 1.04 2.21 -0.16
C ALA A 33 2.42 2.80 0.12
N HIS A 34 2.83 3.69 -0.77
CA HIS A 34 4.06 4.44 -0.70
C HIS A 34 3.74 5.90 -0.43
N PHE A 35 4.44 6.49 0.53
CA PHE A 35 4.35 7.90 0.85
C PHE A 35 5.53 8.62 0.23
N ASP A 36 5.23 9.54 -0.69
CA ASP A 36 6.22 10.40 -1.33
C ASP A 36 6.29 11.74 -0.60
N VAL A 37 7.47 12.06 -0.08
CA VAL A 37 7.78 13.35 0.59
C VAL A 37 8.67 14.25 -0.26
N GLY A 38 8.75 14.02 -1.56
CA GLY A 38 9.57 14.78 -2.51
C GLY A 38 10.97 14.18 -2.66
N ASP A 39 11.71 14.11 -1.55
CA ASP A 39 13.11 13.64 -1.57
C ASP A 39 13.24 12.12 -1.34
N SER A 40 12.19 11.48 -0.81
CA SER A 40 12.18 10.05 -0.57
C SER A 40 10.79 9.45 -0.68
N VAL A 41 10.76 8.18 -1.08
CA VAL A 41 9.55 7.38 -1.14
C VAL A 41 9.66 6.26 -0.12
N THR A 42 8.79 6.28 0.89
CA THR A 42 8.78 5.27 1.95
C THR A 42 7.52 4.41 1.84
N MET A 43 7.67 3.09 1.84
CA MET A 43 6.53 2.17 1.97
C MET A 43 5.99 2.25 3.39
N ILE A 44 4.72 2.61 3.54
CA ILE A 44 4.07 2.76 4.84
C ILE A 44 3.24 1.53 5.19
N GLU A 45 2.42 1.03 4.26
CA GLU A 45 1.43 0.00 4.53
C GLU A 45 1.09 -0.84 3.30
N LYS A 46 0.33 -1.92 3.52
CA LYS A 46 -0.12 -2.85 2.49
C LYS A 46 -1.63 -3.01 2.51
N TYR A 47 -2.20 -3.12 1.33
CA TYR A 47 -3.64 -3.17 1.13
C TYR A 47 -4.02 -4.23 0.09
N CYS A 48 -5.24 -4.73 0.20
CA CYS A 48 -5.88 -5.44 -0.91
C CYS A 48 -6.67 -4.44 -1.77
N ASP A 49 -7.05 -4.85 -2.98
CA ASP A 49 -7.76 -4.00 -3.94
C ASP A 49 -9.10 -3.45 -3.43
N ALA A 50 -9.75 -4.14 -2.49
CA ALA A 50 -11.01 -3.71 -1.91
C ALA A 50 -10.84 -2.47 -1.01
N TYR A 51 -9.74 -2.38 -0.26
CA TYR A 51 -9.50 -1.33 0.72
C TYR A 51 -8.52 -0.26 0.24
N SER A 52 -7.74 -0.54 -0.80
CA SER A 52 -6.82 0.43 -1.40
C SER A 52 -7.54 1.67 -1.96
N LYS A 53 -8.77 1.51 -2.48
CA LYS A 53 -9.61 2.61 -2.98
C LYS A 53 -10.04 3.60 -1.89
N LYS A 54 -10.10 3.15 -0.63
CA LYS A 54 -10.43 4.05 0.49
C LYS A 54 -9.27 4.99 0.78
N ILE A 55 -8.03 4.57 0.57
CA ILE A 55 -6.81 5.36 0.83
C ILE A 55 -6.74 6.61 -0.05
N THR A 56 -7.11 6.51 -1.32
CA THR A 56 -7.07 7.63 -2.28
C THR A 56 -8.21 8.62 -2.12
N THR A 57 -9.25 8.30 -1.33
CA THR A 57 -10.47 9.10 -1.21
C THR A 57 -10.40 10.15 -0.08
N TYR A 58 -9.54 9.98 0.93
CA TYR A 58 -9.51 10.88 2.11
C TYR A 58 -8.72 12.20 1.93
N ARG A 59 -8.30 12.57 0.71
CA ARG A 59 -7.45 13.76 0.47
C ARG A 59 -7.72 14.50 -0.85
N THR A 60 -8.98 14.68 -1.22
CA THR A 60 -9.40 15.82 -2.06
C THR A 60 -9.66 17.02 -1.17
#